data_AF-A0AA41FIL2-F1
#
_entry.id   AF-A0AA41FIL2-F1
#
_cell.length_a   1.000
_cell.length_b   1.000
_cell.length_c   1.000
_cell.angle_alpha   90.00
_cell.angle_beta   90.00
_cell.angle_gamma   90.00
#
_symmetry.space_group_name_H-M   'P 1'
#
loop_
_entity.id
_entity.type
_entity.pdbx_description
1 polymer ?
#
loop_
_entity_poly.entity_id
_entity_poly.type
_entity_poly.pdbx_seq_one_letter_code
_entity_poly.pdbx_strand_id
1 'polypeptide(L)'
;MIIDKQFLTVSNYNRPGTRRGSTIAVACHYIGNPGTSAQANRNYFENLRTTHTTKASAHYIIGLQGEVIQMIPEEEISWCTNSANAYTISIEACHPDSTGKFNDATYKAYVELCADICKRWGLDPLHGGLIRHYDVTRKACPKWFVDHPDAWEQFKRDVAAKMAPTYEIGWHHDLNGWWYAYSTTDYHKSCWQTINHHKYYFNSDGYALTDWHQVDGKWYYFEPEYGHPLECAMYVAPDGEQRIGEF
;
A
#
# COMPACT_ATOMS: atom_id res chain seq x y z
N MET A 1 -4.37 11.40 -1.26
CA MET A 1 -5.03 11.69 0.03
C MET A 1 -4.60 13.07 0.49
N ILE A 2 -5.50 13.87 1.06
CA ILE A 2 -5.17 15.19 1.63
C ILE A 2 -4.75 14.97 3.09
N ILE A 3 -3.63 15.57 3.49
CA ILE A 3 -3.12 15.54 4.87
C ILE A 3 -3.10 16.97 5.39
N ASP A 4 -3.86 17.23 6.45
CA ASP A 4 -3.84 18.52 7.14
C ASP A 4 -2.69 18.55 8.16
N LYS A 5 -1.75 19.48 7.99
CA LYS A 5 -0.56 19.59 8.84
C LYS A 5 -0.84 20.55 10.00
N GLN A 6 -1.11 19.99 11.17
CA GLN A 6 -1.36 20.74 12.40
C GLN A 6 -0.34 20.37 13.50
N PHE A 7 0.93 20.68 13.24
CA PHE A 7 2.01 20.29 14.14
C PHE A 7 1.78 20.74 15.59
N LEU A 8 2.10 19.86 16.53
CA LEU A 8 2.07 20.16 17.95
C LEU A 8 3.22 21.10 18.32
N THR A 9 3.00 21.94 19.32
CA THR A 9 4.08 22.73 19.94
C THR A 9 5.08 21.81 20.62
N VAL A 10 6.38 22.01 20.37
CA VAL A 10 7.45 21.21 21.01
C VAL A 10 7.38 21.37 22.54
N SER A 11 7.33 20.26 23.27
CA SER A 11 7.37 20.22 24.73
C SER A 11 7.73 18.84 25.28
N ASN A 12 8.02 18.79 26.58
CA ASN A 12 8.32 17.54 27.29
C ASN A 12 7.09 16.67 27.62
N TYR A 13 5.89 16.99 27.09
CA TYR A 13 4.66 16.22 27.34
C TYR A 13 3.91 15.74 26.09
N ASN A 14 4.11 16.36 24.93
CA ASN A 14 3.39 16.01 23.71
C ASN A 14 4.31 15.80 22.50
N ARG A 15 5.28 16.67 22.24
CA ARG A 15 6.19 16.55 21.09
C ARG A 15 7.63 16.80 21.53
N PRO A 16 8.47 15.75 21.64
CA PRO A 16 9.83 15.91 22.14
C PRO A 16 10.78 16.68 21.21
N GLY A 17 10.47 16.78 19.91
CA GLY A 17 11.39 17.37 18.92
C GLY A 17 12.65 16.53 18.65
N THR A 18 12.75 15.34 19.24
CA THR A 18 13.88 14.43 19.03
C THR A 18 13.79 13.80 17.65
N ARG A 19 14.85 13.93 16.83
CA ARG A 19 14.96 13.23 15.55
C ARG A 19 15.10 11.73 15.75
N ARG A 20 14.39 10.96 14.95
CA ARG A 20 14.45 9.50 14.89
C ARG A 20 15.57 9.06 13.94
N GLY A 21 16.34 8.06 14.35
CA GLY A 21 17.50 7.58 13.58
C GLY A 21 17.14 6.73 12.37
N SER A 22 16.02 6.00 12.41
CA SER A 22 15.54 5.18 11.31
C SER A 22 14.01 5.03 11.34
N THR A 23 13.42 4.64 10.21
CA THR A 23 12.02 4.24 10.13
C THR A 23 11.97 2.87 9.50
N ILE A 24 11.51 1.87 10.24
CA ILE A 24 11.43 0.48 9.75
C ILE A 24 10.01 -0.09 9.81
N ALA A 25 9.07 0.61 10.45
CA ALA A 25 7.68 0.20 10.52
C ALA A 25 6.72 1.38 10.78
N VAL A 26 5.45 1.16 10.47
CA VAL A 26 4.33 1.98 10.94
C VAL A 26 3.70 1.28 12.14
N ALA A 27 3.54 2.01 13.24
CA ALA A 27 2.81 1.54 14.41
C ALA A 27 1.34 1.93 14.27
N CYS A 28 0.48 0.92 14.25
CA CYS A 28 -0.97 1.07 14.14
C CYS A 28 -1.61 1.12 15.52
N HIS A 29 -2.46 2.13 15.75
CA HIS A 29 -3.17 2.38 17.00
C HIS A 29 -4.66 2.69 16.76
N TYR A 30 -5.43 2.71 17.84
CA TYR A 30 -6.78 3.25 17.87
C TYR A 30 -6.89 4.23 19.04
N ILE A 31 -7.63 5.31 18.82
CA ILE A 31 -7.94 6.27 19.87
C ILE A 31 -8.82 5.56 20.90
N GLY A 32 -8.38 5.40 22.15
CA GLY A 32 -9.17 4.73 23.21
C GLY A 32 -10.41 5.52 23.70
N ASN A 33 -10.97 6.39 22.87
CA ASN A 33 -12.11 7.26 23.19
C ASN A 33 -13.12 7.24 22.02
N PRO A 34 -14.14 6.37 22.07
CA PRO A 34 -15.12 6.20 21.00
C PRO A 34 -15.82 7.49 20.59
N GLY A 35 -16.13 7.63 19.30
CA GLY A 35 -16.97 8.70 18.77
C GLY A 35 -16.31 10.08 18.71
N THR A 36 -15.03 10.20 19.08
CA THR A 36 -14.30 11.46 19.03
C THR A 36 -13.79 11.78 17.63
N SER A 37 -13.64 13.08 17.32
CA SER A 37 -13.09 13.55 16.06
C SER A 37 -11.56 13.60 16.06
N ALA A 38 -10.95 13.63 14.87
CA ALA A 38 -9.50 13.81 14.77
C ALA A 38 -9.02 15.10 15.44
N GLN A 39 -9.76 16.20 15.24
CA GLN A 39 -9.44 17.51 15.82
C GLN A 39 -9.49 17.50 17.36
N ALA A 40 -10.49 16.84 17.96
CA ALA A 40 -10.60 16.75 19.41
C ALA A 40 -9.38 16.03 20.01
N ASN A 41 -8.95 14.94 19.40
CA ASN A 41 -7.78 14.19 19.84
C ASN A 41 -6.46 14.94 19.60
N ARG A 42 -6.33 15.66 18.48
CA ARG A 42 -5.19 16.57 18.25
C ARG A 42 -5.11 17.64 19.32
N ASN A 43 -6.25 18.27 19.66
CA ASN A 43 -6.31 19.32 20.68
C ASN A 43 -5.98 18.76 22.07
N TYR A 44 -6.41 17.53 22.37
CA TYR A 44 -6.02 16.83 23.58
C TYR A 44 -4.50 16.66 23.67
N PHE A 45 -3.84 16.13 22.62
CA PHE A 45 -2.38 16.00 22.61
C PHE A 45 -1.67 17.36 22.72
N GLU A 46 -2.15 18.42 22.05
CA GLU A 46 -1.59 19.76 22.21
C GLU A 46 -1.68 20.24 23.66
N ASN A 47 -2.80 20.01 24.33
CA ASN A 47 -3.03 20.48 25.69
C ASN A 47 -2.18 19.78 26.76
N LEU A 48 -1.61 18.60 26.47
CA LEU A 48 -0.71 17.90 27.40
C LEU A 48 0.52 18.73 27.77
N ARG A 49 0.95 19.68 26.92
CA ARG A 49 2.02 20.65 27.24
C ARG A 49 1.68 21.59 28.39
N THR A 50 0.41 21.68 28.75
CA THR A 50 -0.10 22.56 29.81
C THR A 50 -0.58 21.73 31.01
N THR A 51 -1.34 20.67 30.74
CA THR A 51 -1.96 19.87 31.82
C THR A 51 -0.97 18.92 32.50
N HIS A 52 0.08 18.49 31.78
CA HIS A 52 1.09 17.55 32.26
C HIS A 52 0.54 16.22 32.80
N THR A 53 -0.70 15.86 32.45
CA THR A 53 -1.39 14.67 32.98
C THR A 53 -0.75 13.36 32.52
N THR A 54 -0.11 13.37 31.34
CA THR A 54 0.68 12.25 30.82
C THR A 54 1.64 12.74 29.73
N LYS A 55 2.51 11.84 29.24
CA LYS A 55 3.32 12.04 28.05
C LYS A 55 2.79 11.17 26.91
N ALA A 56 2.17 11.78 25.91
CA ALA A 56 1.57 11.04 24.81
C ALA A 56 1.50 11.85 23.51
N SER A 57 1.65 11.17 22.38
CA SER A 57 1.40 11.71 21.04
C SER A 57 1.39 10.61 19.98
N ALA A 58 1.06 11.00 18.76
CA ALA A 58 1.22 10.20 17.55
C ALA A 58 1.68 11.12 16.40
N HIS A 59 2.13 10.54 15.29
CA HIS A 59 2.48 11.32 14.10
C HIS A 59 1.24 11.76 13.35
N TYR A 60 0.25 10.87 13.26
CA TYR A 60 -0.99 11.07 12.55
C TYR A 60 -2.20 10.72 13.41
N ILE A 61 -3.30 11.43 13.17
CA ILE A 61 -4.65 11.00 13.56
C ILE A 61 -5.51 10.86 12.33
N ILE A 62 -6.28 9.78 12.27
CA ILE A 62 -7.34 9.56 11.28
C ILE A 62 -8.69 9.69 11.96
N GLY A 63 -9.59 10.51 11.41
CA GLY A 63 -10.92 10.74 11.96
C GLY A 63 -12.02 9.87 11.37
N LEU A 64 -13.24 10.10 11.85
CA LEU A 64 -14.43 9.31 11.50
C LEU A 64 -14.95 9.59 10.09
N GLN A 65 -14.52 10.68 9.46
CA GLN A 65 -14.84 11.04 8.07
C GLN A 65 -13.67 10.70 7.13
N GLY A 66 -12.63 10.03 7.64
CA GLY A 66 -11.42 9.71 6.89
C GLY A 66 -10.46 10.89 6.75
N GLU A 67 -10.71 12.00 7.45
CA GLU A 67 -9.79 13.13 7.51
C GLU A 67 -8.50 12.74 8.25
N VAL A 68 -7.36 13.24 7.76
CA VAL A 68 -6.05 12.90 8.31
C VAL A 68 -5.34 14.17 8.77
N ILE A 69 -4.94 14.19 10.05
CA ILE A 69 -4.16 15.27 10.64
C ILE A 69 -2.75 14.77 10.94
N GLN A 70 -1.73 15.43 10.40
CA GLN A 70 -0.34 15.24 10.80
C GLN A 70 0.03 16.18 11.95
N MET A 71 0.49 15.61 13.05
CA MET A 71 0.77 16.31 14.30
C MET A 71 2.27 16.39 14.62
N ILE A 72 3.08 15.46 14.11
CA ILE A 72 4.52 15.43 14.31
C ILE A 72 5.17 15.10 12.95
N PRO A 73 6.27 15.79 12.56
CA PRO A 73 7.06 15.41 11.39
C PRO A 73 7.50 13.95 11.47
N GLU A 74 7.52 13.25 10.34
CA GLU A 74 7.81 11.82 10.35
C GLU A 74 9.24 11.51 10.79
N GLU A 75 10.18 12.46 10.67
CA GLU A 75 11.56 12.30 11.09
C GLU A 75 11.77 12.49 12.60
N GLU A 76 10.72 12.85 13.35
CA GLU A 76 10.77 13.00 14.80
C GLU A 76 10.19 11.78 15.53
N ILE A 77 10.47 11.66 16.83
CA ILE A 77 9.85 10.65 17.68
C ILE A 77 8.49 11.15 18.19
N SER A 78 7.45 10.31 18.11
CA SER A 78 6.23 10.45 18.91
C SER A 78 6.28 9.58 20.16
N TRP A 79 5.57 9.95 21.23
CA TRP A 79 5.44 9.12 22.43
C TRP A 79 4.16 8.29 22.40
N CYS A 80 4.20 7.17 21.69
CA CYS A 80 3.02 6.36 21.38
C CYS A 80 3.19 4.87 21.72
N THR A 81 4.31 4.28 21.31
CA THR A 81 4.51 2.82 21.17
C THR A 81 5.71 2.31 21.98
N ASN A 82 6.01 2.93 23.12
CA ASN A 82 7.10 2.53 24.04
C ASN A 82 8.48 2.40 23.36
N SER A 83 9.11 1.23 23.38
CA SER A 83 10.41 0.98 22.74
C SER A 83 10.39 1.21 21.23
N ALA A 84 9.22 1.08 20.59
CA ALA A 84 9.06 1.29 19.16
C ALA A 84 9.03 2.77 18.74
N ASN A 85 8.89 3.70 19.69
CA ASN A 85 9.02 5.15 19.44
C ASN A 85 10.32 5.51 18.68
N ALA A 86 11.39 4.73 18.90
CA ALA A 86 12.69 4.96 18.29
C ALA A 86 12.78 4.57 16.80
N TYR A 87 11.78 3.85 16.25
CA TYR A 87 11.85 3.34 14.87
C TYR A 87 10.53 3.34 14.08
N THR A 88 9.42 3.83 14.66
CA THR A 88 8.11 3.82 14.00
C THR A 88 7.49 5.19 13.74
N ILE A 89 6.74 5.28 12.64
CA ILE A 89 5.71 6.31 12.45
C ILE A 89 4.40 5.78 13.07
N SER A 90 3.87 6.47 14.07
CA SER A 90 2.66 6.06 14.80
C SER A 90 1.41 6.76 14.27
N ILE A 91 0.36 5.98 13.99
CA ILE A 91 -0.95 6.46 13.53
C ILE A 91 -2.01 6.07 14.54
N GLU A 92 -2.78 7.04 15.03
CA GLU A 92 -3.96 6.85 15.87
C GLU A 92 -5.24 6.99 15.04
N ALA A 93 -6.13 5.99 15.06
CA ALA A 93 -7.37 6.02 14.27
C ALA A 93 -8.61 6.10 15.17
N CYS A 94 -9.53 7.01 14.85
CA CYS A 94 -10.82 7.15 15.53
C CYS A 94 -11.78 6.02 15.17
N HIS A 95 -12.71 5.70 16.05
CA HIS A 95 -13.69 4.63 15.82
C HIS A 95 -15.03 5.00 16.45
N PRO A 96 -16.17 4.52 15.90
CA PRO A 96 -17.51 4.96 16.30
C PRO A 96 -17.94 4.50 17.70
N ASP A 97 -17.54 3.30 18.14
CA ASP A 97 -18.08 2.68 19.36
C ASP A 97 -17.03 1.87 20.15
N SER A 98 -17.42 1.31 21.29
CA SER A 98 -16.52 0.60 22.21
C SER A 98 -15.91 -0.70 21.67
N THR A 99 -16.36 -1.21 20.51
CA THR A 99 -15.74 -2.38 19.88
C THR A 99 -14.32 -2.07 19.41
N GLY A 100 -14.02 -0.80 19.14
CA GLY A 100 -12.76 -0.37 18.53
C GLY A 100 -12.69 -0.64 17.02
N LYS A 101 -13.77 -1.14 16.39
CA LYS A 101 -13.83 -1.37 14.95
C LYS A 101 -13.90 -0.04 14.22
N PHE A 102 -13.02 0.18 13.26
CA PHE A 102 -13.06 1.37 12.41
C PHE A 102 -14.30 1.34 11.50
N ASN A 103 -14.89 2.52 11.23
CA ASN A 103 -15.89 2.65 10.18
C ASN A 103 -15.20 2.65 8.79
N ASP A 104 -15.98 2.58 7.71
CA ASP A 104 -15.44 2.46 6.35
C ASP A 104 -14.55 3.65 5.96
N ALA A 105 -14.93 4.87 6.37
CA ALA A 105 -14.18 6.08 6.03
C ALA A 105 -12.81 6.11 6.72
N THR A 106 -12.78 5.84 8.04
CA THR A 106 -11.53 5.72 8.80
C THR A 106 -10.70 4.57 8.27
N TYR A 107 -11.28 3.39 8.04
CA TYR A 107 -10.55 2.21 7.56
C TYR A 107 -9.88 2.48 6.20
N LYS A 108 -10.63 3.05 5.25
CA LYS A 108 -10.10 3.41 3.93
C LYS A 108 -8.94 4.40 4.04
N ALA A 109 -9.11 5.47 4.83
CA ALA A 109 -8.03 6.44 5.05
C ALA A 109 -6.82 5.79 5.74
N TYR A 110 -7.05 4.81 6.62
CA TYR A 110 -5.97 4.08 7.29
C TYR A 110 -5.16 3.25 6.31
N VAL A 111 -5.84 2.49 5.43
CA VAL A 111 -5.18 1.75 4.36
C VAL A 111 -4.39 2.69 3.45
N GLU A 112 -4.98 3.82 3.05
CA GLU A 112 -4.34 4.80 2.17
C GLU A 112 -3.11 5.45 2.80
N LEU A 113 -3.18 5.85 4.07
CA LEU A 113 -2.06 6.45 4.79
C LEU A 113 -0.93 5.45 5.01
N CYS A 114 -1.25 4.22 5.45
CA CYS A 114 -0.24 3.18 5.62
C CYS A 114 0.45 2.85 4.28
N ALA A 115 -0.30 2.72 3.19
CA ALA A 115 0.27 2.44 1.87
C ALA A 115 1.19 3.56 1.38
N ASP A 116 0.80 4.83 1.58
CA ASP A 116 1.62 5.99 1.25
C ASP A 116 2.92 6.02 2.06
N ILE A 117 2.85 5.80 3.38
CA ILE A 117 4.02 5.76 4.25
C ILE A 117 4.93 4.59 3.86
N CYS A 118 4.38 3.39 3.69
CA CYS A 118 5.17 2.22 3.28
C CYS A 118 5.87 2.43 1.94
N LYS A 119 5.20 3.06 0.95
CA LYS A 119 5.82 3.45 -0.32
C LYS A 119 6.99 4.41 -0.13
N ARG A 120 6.79 5.49 0.63
CA ARG A 120 7.81 6.53 0.84
C ARG A 120 9.03 6.04 1.62
N TRP A 121 8.85 5.07 2.52
CA TRP A 121 9.90 4.55 3.38
C TRP A 121 10.40 3.15 3.00
N GLY A 122 9.90 2.57 1.90
CA GLY A 122 10.32 1.24 1.44
C GLY A 122 9.96 0.11 2.41
N LEU A 123 8.82 0.20 3.08
CA LEU A 123 8.38 -0.75 4.11
C LEU A 123 7.51 -1.84 3.48
N ASP A 124 7.71 -3.10 3.90
CA ASP A 124 6.87 -4.22 3.49
C ASP A 124 5.72 -4.43 4.49
N PRO A 125 4.46 -4.10 4.14
CA PRO A 125 3.34 -4.20 5.06
C PRO A 125 2.99 -5.63 5.47
N LEU A 126 3.39 -6.65 4.68
CA LEU A 126 3.15 -8.05 4.98
C LEU A 126 4.23 -8.62 5.90
N HIS A 127 5.44 -8.07 5.85
CA HIS A 127 6.64 -8.59 6.54
C HIS A 127 7.27 -7.57 7.49
N GLY A 128 6.49 -7.08 8.45
CA GLY A 128 7.01 -6.29 9.58
C GLY A 128 7.01 -4.77 9.38
N GLY A 129 6.69 -4.28 8.18
CA GLY A 129 6.51 -2.85 7.91
C GLY A 129 5.26 -2.25 8.56
N LEU A 130 4.31 -3.07 9.01
CA LEU A 130 3.19 -2.68 9.86
C LEU A 130 3.23 -3.47 11.16
N ILE A 131 3.10 -2.78 12.29
CA ILE A 131 3.01 -3.40 13.62
C ILE A 131 1.86 -2.79 14.42
N ARG A 132 1.32 -3.53 15.39
CA ARG A 132 0.38 -3.02 16.39
C ARG A 132 1.14 -2.63 17.65
N HIS A 133 0.61 -1.70 18.45
CA HIS A 133 1.13 -1.48 19.81
C HIS A 133 1.12 -2.77 20.65
N TYR A 134 0.16 -3.65 20.36
CA TYR A 134 0.11 -5.00 20.91
C TYR A 134 1.37 -5.83 20.65
N ASP A 135 1.96 -5.75 19.46
CA ASP A 135 3.13 -6.56 19.11
C ASP A 135 4.37 -6.14 19.91
N VAL A 136 4.36 -4.90 20.44
CA VAL A 136 5.45 -4.33 21.24
C VAL A 136 5.23 -4.56 22.74
N THR A 137 4.00 -4.39 23.23
CA THR A 137 3.73 -4.30 24.68
C THR A 137 2.63 -5.23 25.19
N ARG A 138 1.93 -5.93 24.30
CA ARG A 138 0.70 -6.69 24.57
C ARG A 138 -0.50 -5.83 24.98
N LYS A 139 -0.40 -4.50 24.96
CA LYS A 139 -1.58 -3.62 25.07
C LYS A 139 -2.55 -3.92 23.93
N ALA A 140 -3.83 -4.15 24.24
CA ALA A 140 -4.89 -4.38 23.24
C ALA A 140 -5.14 -3.12 22.39
N CYS A 141 -4.26 -2.84 21.43
CA CYS A 141 -4.25 -1.65 20.60
C CYS A 141 -3.57 -1.96 19.26
N PRO A 142 -4.27 -1.80 18.11
CA PRO A 142 -5.68 -1.44 17.98
C PRO A 142 -6.60 -2.56 18.49
N LYS A 143 -7.58 -2.24 19.33
CA LYS A 143 -8.40 -3.27 20.01
C LYS A 143 -9.05 -4.25 19.02
N TRP A 144 -9.70 -3.73 17.99
CA TRP A 144 -10.38 -4.58 17.00
C TRP A 144 -9.43 -5.57 16.31
N PHE A 145 -8.25 -5.12 15.90
CA PHE A 145 -7.23 -5.96 15.25
C PHE A 145 -6.53 -6.93 16.21
N VAL A 146 -6.60 -6.70 17.52
CA VAL A 146 -6.14 -7.66 18.53
C VAL A 146 -7.20 -8.73 18.76
N ASP A 147 -8.46 -8.33 18.87
CA ASP A 147 -9.59 -9.24 19.08
C ASP A 147 -9.93 -10.06 17.82
N HIS A 148 -9.61 -9.55 16.63
CA HIS A 148 -9.88 -10.17 15.32
C HIS A 148 -8.58 -10.23 14.49
N PRO A 149 -7.71 -11.23 14.72
CA PRO A 149 -6.43 -11.35 14.01
C PRO A 149 -6.58 -11.49 12.50
N ASP A 150 -7.66 -12.10 12.01
CA ASP A 150 -8.00 -12.19 10.59
C ASP A 150 -8.22 -10.82 9.97
N ALA A 151 -8.86 -9.89 10.69
CA ALA A 151 -9.03 -8.51 10.26
C ALA A 151 -7.68 -7.75 10.20
N TRP A 152 -6.74 -8.07 11.09
CA TRP A 152 -5.37 -7.53 11.01
C TRP A 152 -4.64 -8.04 9.76
N GLU A 153 -4.71 -9.34 9.49
CA GLU A 153 -4.11 -9.92 8.29
C GLU A 153 -4.74 -9.36 7.02
N GLN A 154 -6.06 -9.13 7.01
CA GLN A 154 -6.73 -8.48 5.89
C GLN A 154 -6.28 -7.02 5.72
N PHE A 155 -6.15 -6.27 6.81
CA PHE A 155 -5.65 -4.90 6.75
C PHE A 155 -4.26 -4.80 6.12
N LYS A 156 -3.33 -5.69 6.50
CA LYS A 156 -1.99 -5.74 5.87
C LYS A 156 -2.07 -6.04 4.37
N ARG A 157 -2.96 -6.95 3.95
CA ARG A 157 -3.20 -7.25 2.52
C ARG A 157 -3.81 -6.07 1.78
N ASP A 158 -4.75 -5.36 2.38
CA ASP A 158 -5.36 -4.18 1.77
C ASP A 158 -4.33 -3.06 1.58
N VAL A 159 -3.44 -2.86 2.55
CA VAL A 159 -2.30 -1.93 2.42
C VAL A 159 -1.37 -2.38 1.29
N ALA A 160 -0.99 -3.66 1.24
CA ALA A 160 -0.15 -4.20 0.16
C ALA A 160 -0.80 -4.02 -1.23
N ALA A 161 -2.10 -4.30 -1.34
CA ALA A 161 -2.86 -4.11 -2.58
C ALA A 161 -2.93 -2.63 -2.98
N LYS A 162 -3.07 -1.71 -2.02
CA LYS A 162 -3.01 -0.26 -2.29
C LYS A 162 -1.60 0.21 -2.67
N MET A 163 -0.58 -0.55 -2.26
CA MET A 163 0.79 -0.31 -2.69
C MET A 163 1.07 -0.79 -4.12
N ALA A 164 0.30 -1.76 -4.62
CA ALA A 164 0.49 -2.29 -5.96
C ALA A 164 0.43 -1.17 -7.03
N PRO A 165 1.19 -1.30 -8.11
CA PRO A 165 1.05 -0.43 -9.27
C PRO A 165 -0.37 -0.53 -9.83
N THR A 166 -0.86 0.58 -10.38
CA THR A 166 -2.13 0.61 -11.09
C THR A 166 -1.91 0.76 -12.58
N TYR A 167 -2.55 -0.08 -13.37
CA TYR A 167 -2.45 -0.09 -14.83
C TYR A 167 -3.77 0.38 -15.46
N GLU A 168 -3.67 1.05 -16.62
CA GLU A 168 -4.83 1.18 -17.50
C GLU A 168 -5.09 -0.19 -18.16
N ILE A 169 -6.33 -0.64 -18.26
CA ILE A 169 -6.61 -1.92 -18.91
C ILE A 169 -6.31 -1.80 -20.41
N GLY A 170 -5.52 -2.74 -20.95
CA GLY A 170 -5.15 -2.76 -22.36
C GLY A 170 -3.65 -2.97 -22.59
N TRP A 171 -3.23 -2.62 -23.81
CA TRP A 171 -1.84 -2.70 -24.25
C TRP A 171 -1.01 -1.54 -23.72
N HIS A 172 0.19 -1.86 -23.28
CA HIS A 172 1.23 -0.93 -22.85
C HIS A 172 2.54 -1.29 -23.53
N HIS A 173 3.41 -0.30 -23.72
CA HIS A 173 4.73 -0.49 -24.33
C HIS A 173 5.78 0.30 -23.55
N ASP A 174 6.89 -0.35 -23.21
CA ASP A 174 8.07 0.28 -22.64
C ASP A 174 9.35 -0.20 -23.37
N LEU A 175 10.53 0.10 -22.82
CA LEU A 175 11.81 -0.26 -23.43
C LEU A 175 12.05 -1.78 -23.56
N ASN A 176 11.30 -2.59 -22.82
CA ASN A 176 11.40 -4.05 -22.85
C ASN A 176 10.34 -4.70 -23.78
N GLY A 177 9.40 -3.92 -24.31
CA GLY A 177 8.40 -4.36 -25.29
C GLY A 177 6.95 -4.19 -24.85
N TRP A 178 6.05 -4.86 -25.57
CA TRP A 178 4.61 -4.80 -25.34
C TRP A 178 4.17 -5.71 -24.21
N TRP A 179 3.24 -5.26 -23.37
CA TRP A 179 2.58 -6.09 -22.35
C TRP A 179 1.10 -5.71 -22.24
N TYR A 180 0.29 -6.60 -21.65
CA TYR A 180 -1.16 -6.39 -21.58
C TYR A 180 -1.70 -6.51 -20.15
N ALA A 181 -2.24 -5.40 -19.65
CA ALA A 181 -2.97 -5.33 -18.40
C ALA A 181 -4.42 -5.80 -18.60
N TYR A 182 -4.81 -6.89 -17.95
CA TYR A 182 -6.21 -7.38 -17.99
C TYR A 182 -7.03 -6.91 -16.78
N SER A 183 -6.37 -6.35 -15.78
CA SER A 183 -7.00 -5.66 -14.65
C SER A 183 -6.20 -4.39 -14.33
N THR A 184 -6.70 -3.58 -13.40
CA THR A 184 -5.96 -2.41 -12.93
C THR A 184 -4.78 -2.76 -12.03
N THR A 185 -4.58 -4.02 -11.66
CA THR A 185 -3.50 -4.47 -10.74
C THR A 185 -2.65 -5.60 -11.31
N ASP A 186 -3.07 -6.21 -12.42
CA ASP A 186 -2.48 -7.42 -12.95
C ASP A 186 -2.38 -7.38 -14.49
N TYR A 187 -1.43 -8.14 -14.98
CA TYR A 187 -1.12 -8.27 -16.40
C TYR A 187 -0.69 -9.69 -16.72
N HIS A 188 -0.79 -10.08 -18.00
CA HIS A 188 -0.50 -11.44 -18.43
C HIS A 188 1.00 -11.77 -18.28
N LYS A 189 1.29 -12.98 -17.78
CA LYS A 189 2.65 -13.53 -17.62
C LYS A 189 2.64 -15.02 -17.83
N SER A 190 3.70 -15.54 -18.46
CA SER A 190 3.91 -16.97 -18.69
C SER A 190 2.68 -17.70 -19.25
N CYS A 191 1.98 -17.07 -20.19
CA CYS A 191 0.71 -17.60 -20.68
C CYS A 191 0.41 -17.24 -22.13
N TRP A 192 -0.35 -18.12 -22.77
CA TRP A 192 -1.06 -17.82 -24.01
C TRP A 192 -2.26 -16.93 -23.75
N GLN A 193 -2.52 -15.98 -24.65
CA GLN A 193 -3.78 -15.24 -24.63
C GLN A 193 -4.26 -14.88 -26.04
N THR A 194 -5.58 -14.85 -26.22
CA THR A 194 -6.21 -14.31 -27.43
C THR A 194 -6.77 -12.92 -27.13
N ILE A 195 -6.28 -11.90 -27.82
CA ILE A 195 -6.67 -10.49 -27.65
C ILE A 195 -7.01 -9.95 -29.03
N ASN A 196 -8.20 -9.35 -29.19
CA ASN A 196 -8.68 -8.85 -30.48
C ASN A 196 -8.56 -9.87 -31.63
N HIS A 197 -8.91 -11.14 -31.36
CA HIS A 197 -8.82 -12.27 -32.29
C HIS A 197 -7.42 -12.75 -32.69
N HIS A 198 -6.36 -12.13 -32.16
CA HIS A 198 -4.97 -12.54 -32.39
C HIS A 198 -4.41 -13.25 -31.16
N LYS A 199 -3.49 -14.20 -31.37
CA LYS A 199 -2.92 -15.01 -30.29
C LYS A 199 -1.52 -14.50 -29.93
N TYR A 200 -1.26 -14.35 -28.64
CA TYR A 200 0.00 -13.85 -28.09
C TYR A 200 0.51 -14.83 -27.04
N TYR A 201 1.82 -14.82 -26.80
CA TYR A 201 2.41 -15.46 -25.63
C TYR A 201 3.19 -14.43 -24.83
N PHE A 202 2.92 -14.34 -23.53
CA PHE A 202 3.62 -13.43 -22.62
C PHE A 202 4.69 -14.21 -21.87
N ASN A 203 5.91 -13.67 -21.82
CA ASN A 203 7.04 -14.26 -21.10
C ASN A 203 6.87 -14.15 -19.57
N SER A 204 7.88 -14.60 -18.81
CA SER A 204 7.85 -14.57 -17.34
C SER A 204 7.77 -13.17 -16.73
N ASP A 205 8.27 -12.17 -17.45
CA ASP A 205 8.25 -10.78 -17.03
C ASP A 205 6.96 -10.07 -17.46
N GLY A 206 6.20 -10.69 -18.39
CA GLY A 206 4.90 -10.28 -18.89
C GLY A 206 4.91 -9.54 -20.22
N TYR A 207 6.04 -9.56 -20.92
CA TYR A 207 6.16 -8.99 -22.26
C TYR A 207 5.74 -10.01 -23.32
N ALA A 208 4.99 -9.56 -24.33
CA ALA A 208 4.59 -10.34 -25.47
C ALA A 208 5.84 -10.70 -26.29
N LEU A 209 5.96 -11.97 -26.68
CA LEU A 209 7.08 -12.44 -27.47
C LEU A 209 7.08 -11.85 -28.88
N THR A 210 8.27 -11.73 -29.45
CA THR A 210 8.55 -11.39 -30.85
C THR A 210 9.56 -12.40 -31.40
N ASP A 211 9.59 -12.60 -32.71
CA ASP A 211 10.50 -13.56 -33.38
C ASP A 211 10.22 -15.04 -32.98
N TRP A 212 11.17 -15.93 -33.25
CA TRP A 212 11.09 -17.37 -32.98
C TRP A 212 11.22 -17.72 -31.51
N HIS A 213 10.23 -18.46 -30.99
CA HIS A 213 10.29 -19.02 -29.65
C HIS A 213 9.74 -20.43 -29.58
N GLN A 214 10.36 -21.26 -28.72
CA GLN A 214 9.83 -22.56 -28.36
C GLN A 214 8.97 -22.45 -27.10
N VAL A 215 7.70 -22.87 -27.19
CA VAL A 215 6.74 -22.90 -26.08
C VAL A 215 6.16 -24.31 -25.99
N ASP A 216 6.22 -24.94 -24.82
CA ASP A 216 5.75 -26.31 -24.58
C ASP A 216 6.25 -27.35 -25.62
N GLY A 217 7.51 -27.19 -26.04
CA GLY A 217 8.18 -28.10 -27.00
C GLY A 217 7.88 -27.83 -28.47
N LYS A 218 7.06 -26.83 -28.81
CA LYS A 218 6.74 -26.45 -30.20
C LYS A 218 7.29 -25.06 -30.53
N TRP A 219 7.71 -24.87 -31.78
CA TRP A 219 8.20 -23.58 -32.27
C TRP A 219 7.06 -22.71 -32.79
N TYR A 220 7.11 -21.43 -32.44
CA TYR A 220 6.14 -20.39 -32.77
C TYR A 220 6.90 -19.16 -33.26
N TYR A 221 6.31 -18.44 -34.22
CA TYR A 221 6.82 -17.15 -34.71
C TYR A 221 5.83 -16.04 -34.41
N PHE A 222 6.33 -14.97 -33.80
CA PHE A 222 5.56 -13.79 -33.43
C PHE A 222 6.09 -12.59 -34.21
N GLU A 223 5.21 -11.75 -34.76
CA GLU A 223 5.60 -10.57 -35.54
C GLU A 223 6.57 -9.64 -34.79
N PRO A 224 7.83 -9.48 -35.27
CA PRO A 224 8.80 -8.62 -34.62
C PRO A 224 8.82 -7.16 -35.12
N GLU A 225 8.12 -6.83 -36.23
CA GLU A 225 8.20 -5.51 -36.83
C GLU A 225 7.47 -4.45 -35.98
N TYR A 226 8.24 -3.51 -35.45
CA TYR A 226 7.74 -2.38 -34.69
C TYR A 226 6.76 -1.53 -35.52
N GLY A 227 5.55 -1.33 -34.99
CA GLY A 227 4.50 -0.57 -35.65
C GLY A 227 3.72 -1.36 -36.70
N HIS A 228 4.00 -2.64 -36.90
CA HIS A 228 3.18 -3.52 -37.74
C HIS A 228 1.77 -3.68 -37.10
N PRO A 229 0.69 -3.73 -37.90
CA PRO A 229 -0.68 -3.87 -37.36
C PRO A 229 -0.91 -5.11 -36.49
N LEU A 230 -0.05 -6.13 -36.66
CA LEU A 230 -0.08 -7.39 -35.92
C LEU A 230 1.18 -7.62 -35.09
N GLU A 231 1.89 -6.54 -34.69
CA GLU A 231 3.08 -6.63 -33.82
C GLU A 231 2.83 -7.57 -32.62
N CYS A 232 3.81 -8.43 -32.33
CA CYS A 232 3.77 -9.51 -31.35
C CYS A 232 2.73 -10.63 -31.57
N ALA A 233 1.84 -10.51 -32.57
CA ALA A 233 0.87 -11.56 -32.81
C ALA A 233 1.55 -12.81 -33.38
N MET A 234 1.10 -13.98 -32.92
CA MET A 234 1.52 -15.27 -33.45
C MET A 234 1.00 -15.41 -34.89
N TYR A 235 1.91 -15.71 -35.81
CA TYR A 235 1.54 -16.03 -37.18
C TYR A 235 0.76 -17.35 -37.25
N VAL A 236 -0.28 -17.36 -38.07
CA VAL A 236 -1.09 -18.54 -38.41
C VAL A 236 -1.24 -18.55 -39.92
N ALA A 237 -0.66 -19.53 -40.63
CA ALA A 237 -0.92 -19.63 -42.06
C ALA A 237 -2.37 -20.11 -42.31
N PRO A 238 -2.96 -19.81 -43.48
CA PRO A 238 -4.35 -20.15 -43.79
C PRO A 238 -4.70 -21.65 -43.71
N ASP A 239 -3.70 -22.53 -43.82
CA ASP A 239 -3.82 -23.99 -43.72
C ASP A 239 -3.63 -24.51 -42.29
N GLY A 240 -3.40 -23.64 -41.30
CA GLY A 240 -3.18 -23.97 -39.90
C GLY A 240 -1.75 -24.39 -39.56
N GLU A 241 -0.83 -24.38 -40.53
CA GLU A 241 0.59 -24.64 -40.30
C GLU A 241 1.35 -23.34 -40.00
N GLN A 242 2.32 -23.37 -39.09
CA GLN A 242 3.23 -22.25 -38.86
C GLN A 242 4.41 -22.37 -39.81
N ARG A 243 4.65 -21.34 -40.61
CA ARG A 243 5.75 -21.35 -41.58
C ARG A 243 6.84 -20.39 -41.16
N ILE A 244 8.08 -20.83 -41.36
CA ILE A 244 9.28 -20.03 -41.18
C ILE A 244 9.49 -19.18 -42.42
N GLY A 245 9.36 -17.85 -42.30
CA GLY A 245 9.91 -16.91 -43.27
C GLY A 245 9.29 -16.86 -44.67
N GLU A 246 7.96 -16.96 -44.79
CA GLU A 246 7.28 -16.43 -45.99
C GLU A 246 6.43 -15.23 -45.59
N PHE A 247 6.94 -14.05 -45.96
CA PHE A 247 6.29 -12.74 -45.85
C PHE A 247 5.24 -12.57 -46.95
#